data_AF-A0A2U3Q8Q1-F1
#
_entry.id   AF-A0A2U3Q8Q1-F1
#
_cell.length_a   1.000
_cell.length_b   1.000
_cell.length_c   1.000
_cell.angle_alpha   90.00
_cell.angle_beta   90.00
_cell.angle_gamma   90.00
#
_symmetry.space_group_name_H-M   'P 1'
#
loop_
_entity.id
_entity.type
_entity.pdbx_description
1 polymer ?
#
loop_
_entity_poly.entity_id
_entity_poly.type
_entity_poly.pdbx_seq_one_letter_code
_entity_poly.pdbx_strand_id
1 'polypeptide(L)'
;MSKVALLGTLALVGGIIAASGTANAEVVKLQAELKGSNEVPPNGSTGSGKAEASYDTETRVLTYVVTYTGLTGPAMGAHFHGPGEAGKNAGIVLPFKTVQSPIQGHATLTDAQAADLLEGKWYANIHTAANPGGELRGQMMK
;
A
#
# COMPACT_ATOMS: atom_id res chain seq x y z
N MET A 1 55.44 60.33 7.69
CA MET A 1 54.17 60.16 6.94
C MET A 1 53.98 58.67 6.66
N SER A 2 52.96 58.07 7.29
CA SER A 2 52.23 56.84 6.92
C SER A 2 52.99 55.50 6.76
N LYS A 3 52.51 54.33 7.15
CA LYS A 3 51.35 53.82 7.91
C LYS A 3 51.64 52.32 8.18
N VAL A 4 51.18 51.81 9.30
CA VAL A 4 51.11 50.38 9.68
C VAL A 4 50.27 49.57 8.68
N ALA A 5 50.59 48.29 8.43
CA ALA A 5 49.58 47.27 8.11
C ALA A 5 50.07 45.83 8.37
N LEU A 6 49.46 45.24 9.39
CA LEU A 6 49.36 43.81 9.69
C LEU A 6 48.46 43.14 8.63
N LEU A 7 48.81 41.95 8.14
CA LEU A 7 47.91 41.12 7.33
C LEU A 7 47.80 39.73 7.96
N GLY A 8 46.65 39.53 8.60
CA GLY A 8 46.22 38.29 9.23
C GLY A 8 45.66 37.29 8.22
N THR A 9 45.71 36.04 8.65
CA THR A 9 45.08 34.86 8.06
C THR A 9 43.55 34.99 8.01
N LEU A 10 42.94 34.57 6.89
CA LEU A 10 41.51 34.29 6.82
C LEU A 10 41.28 32.96 6.12
N ALA A 11 40.98 31.93 6.91
CA ALA A 11 40.46 30.65 6.43
C ALA A 11 38.94 30.77 6.30
N LEU A 12 38.41 30.55 5.09
CA LEU A 12 36.98 30.53 4.82
C LEU A 12 36.44 29.11 5.10
N VAL A 13 35.69 28.93 6.18
CA VAL A 13 34.90 27.71 6.42
C VAL A 13 33.48 27.97 5.91
N GLY A 14 33.16 27.42 4.74
CA GLY A 14 31.80 27.43 4.19
C GLY A 14 30.95 26.34 4.85
N GLY A 15 30.03 26.74 5.73
CA GLY A 15 29.05 25.85 6.33
C GLY A 15 27.95 25.48 5.34
N ILE A 16 27.78 24.19 5.07
CA ILE A 16 26.62 23.64 4.35
C ILE A 16 25.43 23.68 5.32
N ILE A 17 24.47 24.56 5.05
CA ILE A 17 23.17 24.54 5.74
C ILE A 17 22.36 23.39 5.14
N ALA A 18 22.36 22.23 5.82
CA ALA A 18 21.40 21.17 5.52
C ALA A 18 20.02 21.63 6.02
N ALA A 19 19.16 22.07 5.12
CA ALA A 19 17.76 22.29 5.43
C ALA A 19 17.10 20.94 5.71
N SER A 20 16.89 20.63 7.00
CA SER A 20 16.09 19.49 7.43
C SER A 20 14.63 19.79 7.08
N GLY A 21 14.16 19.29 5.94
CA GLY A 21 12.74 19.32 5.63
C GLY A 21 12.00 18.52 6.70
N THR A 22 11.07 19.14 7.41
CA THR A 22 10.14 18.42 8.27
C THR A 22 9.28 17.52 7.39
N ALA A 23 9.49 16.21 7.47
CA ALA A 23 8.55 15.27 6.88
C ALA A 23 7.23 15.45 7.62
N ASN A 24 6.21 15.99 6.94
CA ASN A 24 4.86 16.00 7.47
C ASN A 24 4.31 14.58 7.35
N ALA A 25 3.59 14.10 8.37
CA ALA A 25 2.86 12.84 8.29
C ALA A 25 1.89 12.89 7.10
N GLU A 26 2.18 12.11 6.06
CA GLU A 26 1.34 12.00 4.88
C GLU A 26 0.45 10.77 5.04
N VAL A 27 -0.87 10.97 5.05
CA VAL A 27 -1.82 9.86 4.96
C VAL A 27 -2.13 9.63 3.49
N VAL A 28 -1.58 8.55 2.94
CA VAL A 28 -1.85 8.12 1.56
C VAL A 28 -3.16 7.32 1.55
N LYS A 29 -4.12 7.75 0.72
CA LYS A 29 -5.33 6.95 0.45
C LYS A 29 -5.05 5.98 -0.68
N LEU A 30 -5.59 4.78 -0.58
CA LEU A 30 -5.55 3.78 -1.63
C LEU A 30 -6.92 3.14 -1.81
N GLN A 31 -7.20 2.66 -3.02
CA GLN A 31 -8.44 1.96 -3.33
C GLN A 31 -8.23 0.88 -4.40
N ALA A 32 -9.16 -0.07 -4.45
CA ALA A 32 -9.28 -1.04 -5.52
C ALA A 32 -10.74 -1.39 -5.78
N GLU A 33 -11.11 -1.54 -7.05
CA GLU A 33 -12.35 -2.22 -7.44
C GLU A 33 -12.08 -3.72 -7.60
N LEU A 34 -12.89 -4.55 -6.95
CA LEU A 34 -12.75 -6.00 -6.95
C LEU A 34 -13.78 -6.61 -7.89
N LYS A 35 -13.32 -7.38 -8.87
CA LYS A 35 -14.16 -8.08 -9.86
C LYS A 35 -13.51 -9.37 -10.34
N GLY A 36 -14.32 -10.33 -10.77
CA GLY A 36 -13.82 -11.59 -11.34
C GLY A 36 -12.96 -11.40 -12.60
N SER A 37 -13.24 -10.35 -13.39
CA SER A 37 -12.45 -10.02 -14.58
C SER A 37 -11.03 -9.52 -14.29
N ASN A 38 -10.73 -9.18 -13.02
CA ASN A 38 -9.39 -8.76 -12.60
C ASN A 38 -8.53 -9.94 -12.12
N GLU A 39 -9.12 -11.12 -11.93
CA GLU A 39 -8.37 -12.33 -11.57
C GLU A 39 -7.37 -12.72 -12.65
N VAL A 40 -6.39 -13.55 -12.28
CA VAL A 40 -5.38 -14.06 -13.21
C VAL A 40 -5.28 -15.58 -13.07
N PRO A 41 -5.87 -16.36 -14.02
CA PRO A 41 -6.69 -15.91 -15.14
C PRO A 41 -8.06 -15.32 -14.70
N PRO A 42 -8.70 -14.46 -15.52
CA PRO A 42 -10.04 -13.94 -15.23
C PRO A 42 -11.07 -15.06 -15.04
N ASN A 43 -12.02 -14.86 -14.13
CA ASN A 43 -13.14 -15.78 -13.92
C ASN A 43 -14.50 -15.12 -14.29
N GLY A 44 -15.57 -15.91 -14.25
CA GLY A 44 -16.93 -15.49 -14.60
C GLY A 44 -17.80 -15.02 -13.43
N SER A 45 -17.24 -14.75 -12.25
CA SER A 45 -18.02 -14.26 -11.12
C SER A 45 -18.70 -12.93 -11.45
N THR A 46 -19.98 -12.82 -11.09
CA THR A 46 -20.75 -11.57 -11.17
C THR A 46 -20.66 -10.76 -9.87
N GLY A 47 -19.94 -11.28 -8.88
CA GLY A 47 -19.66 -10.58 -7.64
C GLY A 47 -18.86 -9.30 -7.88
N SER A 48 -18.98 -8.38 -6.93
CA SER A 48 -18.26 -7.12 -6.97
C SER A 48 -17.87 -6.70 -5.56
N GLY A 49 -16.82 -5.89 -5.47
CA GLY A 49 -16.37 -5.34 -4.21
C GLY A 49 -15.49 -4.11 -4.38
N LYS A 50 -15.12 -3.53 -3.24
CA LYS A 50 -14.21 -2.39 -3.14
C LYS A 50 -13.32 -2.56 -1.92
N ALA A 51 -12.03 -2.31 -2.10
CA ALA A 51 -11.09 -2.13 -1.00
C ALA A 51 -10.73 -0.65 -0.91
N GLU A 52 -10.74 -0.11 0.29
CA GLU A 52 -10.29 1.25 0.61
C GLU A 52 -9.31 1.16 1.75
N ALA A 53 -8.23 1.92 1.67
CA ALA A 53 -7.22 1.95 2.70
C ALA A 53 -6.64 3.36 2.90
N SER A 54 -6.13 3.58 4.10
CA SER A 54 -5.27 4.72 4.41
C SER A 54 -4.00 4.23 5.04
N TYR A 55 -2.87 4.64 4.48
CA TYR A 55 -1.54 4.36 4.98
C TYR A 55 -0.94 5.63 5.57
N ASP A 56 -0.64 5.61 6.86
CA ASP A 56 0.04 6.69 7.56
C ASP A 56 1.56 6.50 7.44
N THR A 57 2.26 7.43 6.79
CA THR A 57 3.70 7.28 6.49
C THR A 57 4.61 7.47 7.71
N GLU A 58 4.12 8.08 8.79
CA GLU A 58 4.89 8.28 10.02
C GLU A 58 4.85 7.02 10.90
N THR A 59 3.64 6.49 11.13
CA THR A 59 3.41 5.31 11.98
C THR A 59 3.54 4.00 11.21
N ARG A 60 3.53 4.06 9.88
CA ARG A 60 3.48 2.92 8.95
C ARG A 60 2.23 2.06 9.12
N VAL A 61 1.16 2.62 9.68
CA VAL A 61 -0.08 1.90 9.89
C VAL A 61 -0.95 1.99 8.64
N LEU A 62 -1.20 0.83 8.03
CA LEU A 62 -2.26 0.65 7.06
C LEU A 62 -3.56 0.37 7.80
N THR A 63 -4.61 1.16 7.56
CA THR A 63 -5.98 0.86 7.98
C THR A 63 -6.83 0.63 6.73
N TYR A 64 -7.66 -0.41 6.70
CA TYR A 64 -8.41 -0.79 5.51
C TYR A 64 -9.84 -1.24 5.82
N VAL A 65 -10.70 -1.06 4.83
CA VAL A 65 -12.06 -1.58 4.74
C VAL A 65 -12.23 -2.26 3.38
N VAL A 66 -12.73 -3.50 3.37
CA VAL A 66 -13.06 -4.24 2.15
C VAL A 66 -14.52 -4.64 2.20
N THR A 67 -15.28 -4.19 1.22
CA THR A 67 -16.69 -4.55 1.01
C THR A 67 -16.83 -5.41 -0.22
N TYR A 68 -17.74 -6.37 -0.22
CA TYR A 68 -18.06 -7.19 -1.39
C TYR A 68 -19.45 -7.79 -1.27
N THR A 69 -20.02 -8.19 -2.39
CA THR A 69 -21.33 -8.83 -2.48
C THR A 69 -21.41 -9.71 -3.73
N GLY A 70 -22.45 -10.54 -3.80
CA GLY A 70 -22.77 -11.34 -5.00
C GLY A 70 -21.76 -12.45 -5.30
N LEU A 71 -21.07 -12.97 -4.29
CA LEU A 71 -20.16 -14.10 -4.48
C LEU A 71 -20.94 -15.36 -4.90
N THR A 72 -20.25 -16.26 -5.59
CA THR A 72 -20.77 -17.58 -6.00
C THR A 72 -21.05 -18.52 -4.84
N GLY A 73 -20.60 -18.18 -3.63
CA GLY A 73 -20.85 -18.91 -2.39
C GLY A 73 -20.25 -18.20 -1.17
N PRO A 74 -20.25 -18.83 0.01
CA PRO A 74 -19.60 -18.27 1.19
C PRO A 74 -18.12 -17.99 0.94
N ALA A 75 -17.65 -16.81 1.37
CA ALA A 75 -16.22 -16.50 1.37
C ALA A 75 -15.47 -17.45 2.31
N MET A 76 -14.34 -17.99 1.85
CA MET A 76 -13.51 -18.94 2.58
C MET A 76 -12.12 -18.39 2.94
N GLY A 77 -11.68 -17.36 2.22
CA GLY A 77 -10.42 -16.67 2.46
C GLY A 77 -10.43 -15.27 1.88
N ALA A 78 -9.68 -14.35 2.47
CA ALA A 78 -9.55 -12.98 2.00
C ALA A 78 -8.24 -12.37 2.51
N HIS A 79 -7.44 -11.79 1.61
CA HIS A 79 -6.11 -11.30 1.94
C HIS A 79 -5.69 -10.13 1.03
N PHE A 80 -4.67 -9.39 1.45
CA PHE A 80 -3.80 -8.70 0.50
C PHE A 80 -2.68 -9.64 0.06
N HIS A 81 -2.37 -9.60 -1.24
CA HIS A 81 -1.27 -10.31 -1.87
C HIS A 81 -0.24 -9.32 -2.43
N GLY A 82 1.01 -9.75 -2.55
CA GLY A 82 2.11 -8.96 -3.11
C GLY A 82 3.51 -9.55 -2.85
N PRO A 83 4.56 -8.86 -3.30
CA PRO A 83 4.52 -7.89 -4.40
C PRO A 83 4.22 -8.58 -5.73
N GLY A 84 3.40 -7.93 -6.57
CA GLY A 84 3.13 -8.36 -7.93
C GLY A 84 2.52 -7.22 -8.76
N GLU A 85 3.12 -6.98 -9.92
CA GLU A 85 2.59 -6.06 -10.93
C GLU A 85 1.15 -6.43 -11.33
N ALA A 86 0.40 -5.47 -11.86
CA ALA A 86 -0.92 -5.72 -12.41
C ALA A 86 -0.88 -6.88 -13.42
N GLY A 87 -1.78 -7.87 -13.25
CA GLY A 87 -1.82 -9.07 -14.10
C GLY A 87 -0.84 -10.18 -13.70
N LYS A 88 -0.14 -10.07 -12.56
CA LYS A 88 0.69 -11.16 -12.00
C LYS A 88 0.14 -11.68 -10.67
N ASN A 89 0.29 -12.98 -10.43
CA ASN A 89 -0.03 -13.59 -9.15
C ASN A 89 1.17 -13.46 -8.20
N ALA A 90 0.87 -13.39 -6.91
CA ALA A 90 1.83 -13.18 -5.84
C ALA A 90 1.36 -13.90 -4.57
N GLY A 91 2.27 -14.07 -3.60
CA GLY A 91 1.94 -14.66 -2.30
C GLY A 91 1.10 -13.73 -1.42
N ILE A 92 0.60 -14.27 -0.31
CA ILE A 92 -0.12 -13.51 0.72
C ILE A 92 0.89 -12.63 1.47
N VAL A 93 0.58 -11.34 1.61
CA VAL A 93 1.37 -10.38 2.41
C VAL A 93 0.66 -9.95 3.68
N LEU A 94 -0.68 -9.91 3.66
CA LEU A 94 -1.47 -9.59 4.85
C LEU A 94 -2.77 -10.39 4.84
N PRO A 95 -2.91 -11.42 5.68
CA PRO A 95 -4.16 -12.13 5.81
C PRO A 95 -5.19 -11.30 6.60
N PHE A 96 -6.47 -11.37 6.22
CA PHE A 96 -7.54 -10.72 6.96
C PHE A 96 -8.02 -11.60 8.11
N LYS A 97 -8.44 -10.99 9.21
CA LYS A 97 -8.90 -11.71 10.43
C LYS A 97 -10.30 -12.31 10.30
N THR A 98 -11.07 -11.82 9.33
CA THR A 98 -12.41 -12.30 9.01
C THR A 98 -12.59 -12.22 7.51
N VAL A 99 -13.51 -13.04 7.01
CA VAL A 99 -14.01 -12.92 5.65
C VAL A 99 -15.32 -12.15 5.61
N GLN A 100 -16.01 -11.92 6.72
CA GLN A 100 -17.32 -11.28 6.72
C GLN A 100 -17.26 -9.82 6.24
N SER A 101 -18.09 -9.48 5.26
CA SER A 101 -18.19 -8.11 4.74
C SER A 101 -19.03 -7.21 5.67
N PRO A 102 -18.60 -5.98 5.99
CA PRO A 102 -17.31 -5.36 5.65
C PRO A 102 -16.15 -5.96 6.46
N ILE A 103 -15.05 -6.27 5.79
CA ILE A 103 -13.79 -6.65 6.44
C ILE A 103 -13.07 -5.37 6.83
N GLN A 104 -12.77 -5.21 8.11
CA GLN A 104 -12.05 -4.04 8.62
C GLN A 104 -10.80 -4.50 9.37
N GLY A 105 -9.70 -3.77 9.19
CA GLY A 105 -8.45 -4.13 9.85
C GLY A 105 -7.41 -3.04 9.76
N HIS A 106 -6.31 -3.29 10.47
CA HIS A 106 -5.10 -2.49 10.37
C HIS A 106 -3.87 -3.38 10.55
N ALA A 107 -2.73 -2.91 10.04
CA ALA A 107 -1.43 -3.53 10.24
C ALA A 107 -0.33 -2.46 10.17
N THR A 108 0.68 -2.61 11.02
CA THR A 108 1.95 -1.88 10.84
C THR A 108 2.77 -2.58 9.78
N LEU A 109 3.11 -1.87 8.72
CA LEU A 109 3.89 -2.41 7.60
C LEU A 109 5.39 -2.28 7.87
N THR A 110 6.17 -3.21 7.30
CA THR A 110 7.61 -2.98 7.13
C THR A 110 7.85 -1.95 6.02
N ASP A 111 9.04 -1.36 5.98
CA ASP A 111 9.37 -0.36 4.95
C ASP A 111 9.28 -0.95 3.53
N ALA A 112 9.67 -2.22 3.35
CA ALA A 112 9.54 -2.93 2.08
C ALA A 112 8.06 -3.14 1.68
N GLN A 113 7.21 -3.55 2.63
CA GLN A 113 5.78 -3.71 2.40
C GLN A 113 5.11 -2.38 2.04
N ALA A 114 5.50 -1.29 2.72
CA ALA A 114 5.01 0.04 2.43
C ALA A 114 5.43 0.51 1.03
N ALA A 115 6.69 0.31 0.63
CA ALA A 115 7.16 0.63 -0.71
C ALA A 115 6.36 -0.15 -1.77
N ASP A 116 6.20 -1.47 -1.59
CA ASP A 116 5.44 -2.31 -2.51
C ASP A 116 3.96 -1.88 -2.62
N LEU A 117 3.32 -1.55 -1.49
CA LEU A 117 1.94 -1.06 -1.46
C LEU A 117 1.83 0.28 -2.22
N LEU A 118 2.73 1.22 -1.96
CA LEU A 118 2.71 2.57 -2.54
C LEU A 118 3.10 2.59 -4.03
N GLU A 119 3.78 1.56 -4.51
CA GLU A 119 4.06 1.31 -5.93
C GLU A 119 2.92 0.54 -6.62
N GLY A 120 1.84 0.21 -5.90
CA GLY A 120 0.69 -0.49 -6.45
C GLY A 120 0.97 -1.95 -6.76
N LYS A 121 1.89 -2.60 -6.05
CA LYS A 121 2.24 -4.02 -6.19
C LYS A 121 1.40 -4.94 -5.30
N TRP A 122 0.42 -4.39 -4.59
CA TRP A 122 -0.49 -5.14 -3.74
C TRP A 122 -1.88 -5.22 -4.37
N TYR A 123 -2.58 -6.34 -4.16
CA TYR A 123 -3.99 -6.49 -4.53
C TYR A 123 -4.80 -7.14 -3.41
N ALA A 124 -6.04 -6.71 -3.25
CA ALA A 124 -7.03 -7.39 -2.43
C ALA A 124 -7.60 -8.58 -3.19
N ASN A 125 -7.77 -9.72 -2.52
CA ASN A 125 -8.33 -10.92 -3.12
C ASN A 125 -9.32 -11.61 -2.17
N ILE A 126 -10.47 -12.05 -2.69
CA ILE A 126 -11.51 -12.80 -1.97
C ILE A 126 -11.67 -14.16 -2.64
N HIS A 127 -11.80 -15.23 -1.85
CA HIS A 127 -11.88 -16.61 -2.35
C HIS A 127 -13.17 -17.29 -1.87
N THR A 128 -13.70 -18.19 -2.68
CA THR A 128 -14.81 -19.10 -2.32
C THR A 128 -14.47 -20.53 -2.72
N ALA A 129 -15.35 -21.48 -2.35
CA ALA A 129 -15.20 -22.87 -2.76
C ALA A 129 -15.17 -23.06 -4.28
N ALA A 130 -15.98 -22.29 -5.02
CA ALA A 130 -16.06 -22.38 -6.48
C ALA A 130 -14.87 -21.68 -7.18
N ASN A 131 -14.23 -20.72 -6.50
CA ASN A 131 -13.11 -19.96 -7.03
C ASN A 131 -11.94 -19.94 -6.03
N PRO A 132 -11.28 -21.10 -5.78
CA PRO A 132 -10.26 -21.22 -4.74
C PRO A 132 -8.99 -20.41 -5.05
N GLY A 133 -8.68 -20.20 -6.33
CA GLY A 133 -7.55 -19.36 -6.76
C GLY A 133 -7.78 -17.86 -6.63
N GLY A 134 -9.03 -17.43 -6.39
CA GLY A 134 -9.45 -16.04 -6.37
C GLY A 134 -10.82 -15.90 -7.05
N GLU A 135 -11.80 -15.36 -6.34
CA GLU A 135 -13.09 -14.98 -6.90
C GLU A 135 -13.10 -13.52 -7.35
N LEU A 136 -12.69 -12.60 -6.48
CA LEU A 136 -12.62 -11.18 -6.78
C LEU A 136 -11.25 -10.61 -6.45
N ARG A 137 -10.66 -9.89 -7.41
CA ARG A 137 -9.34 -9.25 -7.27
C ARG A 137 -9.41 -7.76 -7.60
N GLY A 138 -8.61 -6.95 -6.91
CA GLY A 138 -8.41 -5.54 -7.24
C GLY A 138 -7.03 -5.06 -6.80
N GLN A 139 -6.29 -4.41 -7.71
CA GLN A 139 -4.99 -3.81 -7.42
C GLN A 139 -5.16 -2.54 -6.58
N MET A 140 -4.40 -2.41 -5.49
CA MET A 140 -4.44 -1.24 -4.61
C MET A 140 -3.68 -0.09 -5.25
N MET A 141 -4.39 0.97 -5.62
CA MET A 141 -3.83 2.16 -6.28
C MET A 141 -4.12 3.40 -5.43
N LYS A 142 -3.29 4.44 -5.55
CA LYS A 142 -3.50 5.75 -4.91
C LYS A 142 -4.70 6.48 -5.49
#